data_AF-A0A963SQG7-F1
#
_entry.id   AF-A0A963SQG7-F1
#
_cell.length_a   1.000
_cell.length_b   1.000
_cell.length_c   1.000
_cell.angle_alpha   90.00
_cell.angle_beta   90.00
_cell.angle_gamma   90.00
#
_symmetry.space_group_name_H-M   'P 1'
#
loop_
_entity.id
_entity.type
_entity.pdbx_description
1 polymer ?
#
loop_
_entity_poly.entity_id
_entity_poly.type
_entity_poly.pdbx_seq_one_letter_code
_entity_poly.pdbx_strand_id
1 'polypeptide(L)'
;MMSEFKEFIAKGNVMDLAVAVIIGGAFGTIVTSLTGDVIMPIVGYIFGGADFTNQFILLSTPAGYEGAMDDYAALKEAGAAMIGYGAFLTAVINFVILAFIIFLLVRYANKLTKKQEEAAPAGPSEIDLLTEIRDALKK
;
A
#
# COMPACT_ATOMS: atom_id res chain seq x y z
N MET A 1 -11.45 -25.76 -22.00
CA MET A 1 -11.63 -24.31 -21.78
C MET A 1 -12.18 -24.01 -20.37
N MET A 2 -13.49 -24.09 -20.12
CA MET A 2 -14.05 -23.67 -18.81
C MET A 2 -13.76 -24.65 -17.64
N SER A 3 -13.63 -25.94 -17.94
CA SER A 3 -13.17 -26.98 -17.00
C SER A 3 -11.69 -26.82 -16.66
N GLU A 4 -10.84 -26.67 -17.68
CA GLU A 4 -9.40 -26.41 -17.56
C GLU A 4 -9.10 -25.11 -16.80
N PHE A 5 -9.92 -24.07 -16.99
CA PHE A 5 -9.84 -22.82 -16.25
C PHE A 5 -10.17 -23.00 -14.76
N LYS A 6 -11.21 -23.78 -14.44
CA LYS A 6 -11.52 -24.14 -13.05
C LYS A 6 -10.39 -24.95 -12.39
N GLU A 7 -9.83 -25.93 -13.09
CA GLU A 7 -8.67 -26.70 -12.59
C GLU A 7 -7.42 -25.85 -12.41
N PHE A 8 -7.20 -24.86 -13.28
CA PHE A 8 -6.10 -23.92 -13.16
C PHE A 8 -6.24 -23.02 -11.92
N ILE A 9 -7.43 -22.47 -11.68
CA ILE A 9 -7.70 -21.61 -10.52
C ILE A 9 -7.75 -22.43 -9.21
N ALA A 10 -8.17 -23.69 -9.27
CA ALA A 10 -8.17 -24.58 -8.11
C ALA A 10 -6.77 -24.92 -7.58
N LYS A 11 -5.71 -24.59 -8.33
CA LYS A 11 -4.34 -24.61 -7.79
C LYS A 11 -4.22 -23.50 -6.74
N GLY A 12 -4.22 -23.87 -5.45
CA GLY A 12 -4.25 -22.92 -4.32
C GLY A 12 -3.25 -21.76 -4.42
N ASN A 13 -2.03 -22.01 -4.91
CA ASN A 13 -1.01 -20.99 -5.13
C ASN A 13 -1.45 -19.85 -6.09
N VAL A 14 -2.33 -20.12 -7.06
CA VAL A 14 -2.83 -19.12 -8.02
C VAL A 14 -3.91 -18.26 -7.38
N MET A 15 -4.79 -18.86 -6.57
CA MET A 15 -5.85 -18.13 -5.87
C MET A 15 -5.26 -17.17 -4.83
N ASP A 16 -4.32 -17.64 -4.01
CA ASP A 16 -3.69 -16.83 -2.98
C ASP A 16 -2.89 -15.66 -3.58
N LEU A 17 -2.19 -15.92 -4.69
CA LEU A 17 -1.50 -14.88 -5.45
C LEU A 17 -2.48 -13.85 -6.01
N ALA A 18 -3.58 -14.29 -6.61
CA ALA A 18 -4.60 -13.40 -7.16
C ALA A 18 -5.20 -12.49 -6.09
N VAL A 19 -5.54 -13.04 -4.92
CA VAL A 19 -6.04 -12.27 -3.79
C VAL A 19 -4.99 -11.26 -3.30
N ALA A 20 -3.73 -11.67 -3.17
CA ALA A 20 -2.65 -10.78 -2.74
C ALA A 20 -2.46 -9.59 -3.70
N VAL A 21 -2.49 -9.82 -5.01
CA VAL A 21 -2.33 -8.76 -6.02
C VAL A 21 -3.52 -7.79 -6.01
N ILE A 22 -4.76 -8.31 -5.93
CA ILE A 22 -5.97 -7.48 -5.90
C ILE A 22 -5.99 -6.60 -4.64
N ILE A 23 -5.71 -7.19 -3.48
CA ILE A 23 -5.67 -6.44 -2.21
C ILE A 23 -4.53 -5.42 -2.23
N GLY A 24 -3.35 -5.80 -2.73
CA GLY A 24 -2.20 -4.90 -2.83
C GLY A 24 -2.50 -3.67 -3.71
N GLY A 25 -3.13 -3.88 -4.87
CA GLY A 25 -3.55 -2.80 -5.76
C GLY A 25 -4.61 -1.89 -5.12
N ALA A 26 -5.65 -2.47 -4.52
CA ALA A 26 -6.71 -1.71 -3.86
C ALA A 26 -6.20 -0.88 -2.67
N PHE A 27 -5.26 -1.43 -1.89
CA PHE A 27 -4.70 -0.76 -0.72
C PHE A 27 -3.89 0.48 -1.10
N GLY A 28 -3.13 0.44 -2.20
CA GLY A 28 -2.41 1.60 -2.73
C GLY A 28 -3.33 2.79 -3.03
N THR A 29 -4.50 2.53 -3.61
CA THR A 29 -5.51 3.57 -3.89
C THR A 29 -6.07 4.18 -2.61
N ILE A 30 -6.38 3.37 -1.59
CA ILE A 30 -6.88 3.85 -0.30
C ILE A 30 -5.85 4.80 0.35
N VAL A 31 -4.58 4.44 0.31
CA VAL A 31 -3.51 5.26 0.91
C VAL A 31 -3.27 6.53 0.11
N THR A 32 -3.37 6.45 -1.22
CA THR A 32 -3.28 7.63 -2.10
C THR A 32 -4.40 8.62 -1.78
N SER A 33 -5.64 8.15 -1.63
CA SER A 33 -6.79 8.98 -1.25
C SER A 33 -6.65 9.53 0.17
N LEU A 34 -6.24 8.73 1.16
CA LEU A 34 -6.00 9.24 2.51
C LEU A 34 -4.96 10.37 2.52
N THR A 35 -3.90 10.23 1.74
CA THR A 35 -2.86 11.24 1.73
C THR A 35 -3.28 12.48 0.95
N GLY A 36 -3.81 12.30 -0.27
CA GLY A 36 -4.21 13.38 -1.16
C GLY A 36 -5.46 14.12 -0.71
N ASP A 37 -6.50 13.39 -0.27
CA ASP A 37 -7.82 13.96 0.01
C ASP A 37 -8.01 14.37 1.48
N VAL A 38 -7.17 13.86 2.39
CA VAL A 38 -7.31 14.12 3.84
C VAL A 38 -6.07 14.79 4.43
N ILE A 39 -4.88 14.21 4.26
CA ILE A 39 -3.67 14.75 4.89
C ILE A 39 -3.20 16.05 4.21
N MET A 40 -3.10 16.06 2.89
CA MET A 40 -2.62 17.23 2.13
C MET A 40 -3.46 18.49 2.34
N PRO A 41 -4.81 18.45 2.38
CA PRO A 41 -5.61 19.63 2.71
C PRO A 41 -5.34 20.19 4.11
N ILE A 42 -5.11 19.33 5.10
CA ILE A 42 -4.77 19.75 6.46
C ILE A 42 -3.38 20.39 6.50
N VAL A 43 -2.40 19.78 5.80
CA VAL A 43 -1.06 20.35 5.64
C VAL A 43 -1.14 21.69 4.92
N GLY A 44 -1.89 21.78 3.83
CA GLY A 44 -2.13 23.02 3.10
C GLY A 44 -2.75 24.11 3.98
N TYR A 45 -3.72 23.76 4.81
CA TYR A 45 -4.34 24.70 5.76
C TYR A 45 -3.36 25.23 6.81
N ILE A 46 -2.49 24.37 7.35
CA ILE A 46 -1.54 24.74 8.42
C ILE A 46 -0.35 25.52 7.87
N PHE A 47 0.19 25.13 6.71
CA PHE A 47 1.40 25.70 6.13
C PHE A 47 1.13 26.83 5.13
N GLY A 48 -0.12 27.32 5.03
CA GLY A 48 -0.45 28.53 4.27
C GLY A 48 -0.56 28.31 2.75
N GLY A 49 -1.13 27.19 2.31
CA GLY A 49 -1.34 26.87 0.90
C GLY A 49 -0.24 25.99 0.30
N ALA A 50 0.36 25.09 1.09
CA ALA A 50 1.28 24.06 0.61
C ALA A 50 0.56 23.02 -0.28
N ASP A 51 0.01 23.46 -1.41
CA ASP A 51 -0.43 22.61 -2.50
C ASP A 51 0.67 22.61 -3.56
N PHE A 52 1.45 21.53 -3.56
CA PHE A 52 2.52 21.34 -4.54
C PHE A 52 1.98 20.95 -5.92
N THR A 53 0.67 20.73 -6.09
CA THR A 53 0.09 20.26 -7.35
C THR A 53 0.37 21.22 -8.51
N ASN A 54 0.30 22.53 -8.27
CA ASN A 54 0.55 23.56 -9.29
C ASN A 54 2.00 24.07 -9.30
N GLN A 55 2.93 23.34 -8.67
CA GLN A 55 4.35 23.68 -8.71
C GLN A 55 5.02 22.91 -9.87
N PHE A 56 5.13 23.57 -11.01
CA PHE A 56 5.75 23.00 -12.21
C PHE A 56 6.50 24.06 -13.01
N ILE A 57 7.41 23.60 -13.88
CA ILE A 57 8.07 24.43 -14.89
C ILE A 57 7.49 24.03 -16.25
N LEU A 58 6.84 24.99 -16.91
CA LEU A 58 6.34 24.84 -18.27
C LEU A 58 7.50 24.97 -19.27
N LEU A 59 7.70 23.96 -20.11
CA LEU A 59 8.75 23.95 -21.13
C LEU A 59 8.18 24.30 -22.52
N SER A 60 7.02 23.75 -22.85
CA SER A 60 6.29 24.11 -24.07
C SER A 60 4.81 23.76 -23.95
N THR A 61 3.98 24.55 -24.61
CA THR A 61 2.56 24.24 -24.84
C THR A 61 2.35 23.75 -26.27
N PRO A 62 1.32 22.92 -26.53
CA PRO A 62 0.90 22.61 -27.88
C PRO A 62 0.54 23.89 -28.65
N ALA A 63 0.72 23.87 -29.98
CA ALA A 63 0.34 24.98 -30.84
C ALA A 63 -1.19 25.19 -30.78
N GLY A 64 -1.62 26.40 -30.39
CA GLY A 64 -3.04 26.74 -30.26
C GLY A 64 -3.65 26.48 -28.88
N TYR A 65 -2.84 26.24 -27.84
CA TYR A 65 -3.36 26.17 -26.47
C TYR A 65 -3.74 27.57 -25.94
N GLU A 66 -5.03 27.78 -25.71
CA GLU A 66 -5.61 29.02 -25.15
C GLU A 66 -6.06 28.86 -23.68
N GLY A 67 -5.73 27.72 -23.05
CA GLY A 67 -6.10 27.44 -21.67
C GLY A 67 -5.21 28.14 -20.63
N ALA A 68 -5.51 27.88 -19.36
CA ALA A 68 -4.79 28.42 -18.21
C ALA A 68 -3.34 27.88 -18.17
N MET A 69 -2.36 28.79 -18.15
CA MET A 69 -0.92 28.46 -18.15
C MET A 69 -0.38 28.11 -16.75
N ASP A 70 -1.22 28.24 -15.73
CA ASP A 70 -0.97 28.03 -14.31
C ASP A 70 -1.68 26.79 -13.75
N ASP A 71 -2.48 26.10 -14.56
CA ASP A 71 -3.16 24.86 -14.20
C ASP A 71 -2.37 23.64 -14.69
N TYR A 72 -1.72 22.95 -13.74
CA TYR A 72 -0.94 21.75 -14.04
C TYR A 72 -1.78 20.63 -14.67
N ALA A 73 -3.03 20.45 -14.22
CA ALA A 73 -3.88 19.38 -14.70
C ALA A 73 -4.33 19.65 -16.14
N ALA A 74 -4.78 20.88 -16.42
CA ALA A 74 -5.21 21.28 -17.77
C ALA A 74 -4.07 21.24 -18.79
N LEU A 75 -2.87 21.68 -18.40
CA LEU A 75 -1.68 21.61 -19.26
C LEU A 75 -1.23 20.16 -19.49
N LYS A 76 -1.38 19.29 -18.49
CA LYS A 76 -1.02 17.86 -18.59
C LYS A 76 -1.96 17.13 -19.54
N GLU A 77 -3.25 17.41 -19.48
CA GLU A 77 -4.24 16.89 -20.44
C GLU A 77 -3.99 17.40 -21.86
N ALA A 78 -3.61 18.68 -21.99
CA ALA A 78 -3.28 19.26 -23.29
C ALA A 78 -1.99 18.66 -23.91
N GLY A 79 -1.20 17.92 -23.14
CA GLY A 79 0.07 17.35 -23.62
C GLY A 79 1.21 18.37 -23.64
N ALA A 80 1.14 19.42 -22.81
CA ALA A 80 2.25 20.35 -22.62
C ALA A 80 3.47 19.64 -22.02
N ALA A 81 4.66 19.99 -22.51
CA ALA A 81 5.90 19.52 -21.91
C ALA A 81 6.15 20.30 -20.62
N MET A 82 6.19 19.60 -19.48
CA MET A 82 6.32 20.22 -18.17
C MET A 82 7.19 19.38 -17.24
N ILE A 83 7.91 20.06 -16.34
CA ILE A 83 8.57 19.45 -15.20
C ILE A 83 7.70 19.71 -13.97
N GLY A 84 6.84 18.73 -13.63
CA GLY A 84 5.99 18.77 -12.44
C GLY A 84 6.73 18.32 -11.17
N TYR A 85 7.65 19.13 -10.68
CA TYR A 85 8.43 18.79 -9.48
C TYR A 85 7.56 18.73 -8.21
N GLY A 86 6.47 19.49 -8.17
CA GLY A 86 5.53 19.43 -7.07
C GLY A 86 4.72 18.13 -7.03
N ALA A 87 4.23 17.65 -8.18
CA ALA A 87 3.61 16.33 -8.28
C ALA A 87 4.56 15.20 -7.87
N PHE A 88 5.85 15.30 -8.23
CA PHE A 88 6.88 14.37 -7.79
C PHE A 88 7.08 14.41 -6.27
N LEU A 89 7.18 15.60 -5.66
CA LEU A 89 7.30 15.75 -4.21
C LEU A 89 6.09 15.15 -3.48
N THR A 90 4.89 15.40 -3.98
CA THR A 90 3.66 14.77 -3.45
C THR A 90 3.74 13.24 -3.52
N ALA A 91 4.22 12.68 -4.64
CA ALA A 91 4.40 11.23 -4.75
C ALA A 91 5.42 10.67 -3.74
N VAL A 92 6.52 11.38 -3.48
CA VAL A 92 7.50 11.01 -2.45
C VAL A 92 6.88 11.06 -1.05
N ILE A 93 6.12 12.10 -0.73
CA ILE A 93 5.40 12.22 0.56
C ILE A 93 4.40 11.07 0.72
N ASN A 94 3.60 10.78 -0.30
CA ASN A 94 2.66 9.65 -0.31
C ASN A 94 3.38 8.31 -0.06
N PHE A 95 4.55 8.11 -0.69
CA PHE A 95 5.34 6.90 -0.48
C PHE A 95 5.85 6.78 0.96
N VAL A 96 6.35 7.86 1.56
CA VAL A 96 6.80 7.87 2.96
C VAL A 96 5.64 7.59 3.91
N ILE A 97 4.46 8.18 3.67
CA ILE A 97 3.26 7.95 4.47
C ILE A 97 2.78 6.50 4.33
N LEU A 98 2.75 5.96 3.11
CA LEU A 98 2.43 4.56 2.85
C LEU A 98 3.37 3.62 3.61
N ALA A 99 4.68 3.85 3.51
CA ALA A 99 5.68 3.06 4.22
C ALA A 99 5.47 3.14 5.74
N PHE A 100 5.14 4.31 6.27
CA PHE A 100 4.86 4.51 7.69
C PHE A 100 3.59 3.78 8.15
N ILE A 101 2.51 3.85 7.37
CA ILE A 101 1.25 3.15 7.67
C ILE A 101 1.47 1.63 7.65
N ILE A 102 2.15 1.10 6.63
CA ILE A 102 2.49 -0.32 6.54
C ILE A 102 3.33 -0.74 7.74
N PHE A 103 4.34 0.06 8.11
CA PHE A 103 5.15 -0.19 9.30
C PHE A 103 4.30 -0.27 10.58
N LEU A 104 3.36 0.66 10.77
CA LEU A 104 2.45 0.62 11.91
C LEU A 104 1.59 -0.64 11.91
N LEU A 105 0.98 -1.00 10.78
CA LEU A 105 0.16 -2.21 10.66
C LEU A 105 0.96 -3.48 11.00
N VAL A 106 2.16 -3.63 10.44
CA VAL A 106 3.05 -4.76 10.74
C VAL A 106 3.43 -4.77 12.22
N ARG A 107 3.76 -3.61 12.80
CA ARG A 107 4.06 -3.49 14.23
C ARG A 107 2.87 -3.91 15.11
N TYR A 108 1.65 -3.51 14.75
CA TYR A 108 0.44 -3.89 15.50
C TYR A 108 0.10 -5.36 15.33
N ALA A 109 0.19 -5.90 14.12
CA ALA A 109 0.01 -7.34 13.85
C ALA A 109 1.01 -8.17 14.68
N ASN A 110 2.30 -7.84 14.61
CA ASN A 110 3.35 -8.53 15.38
C ASN A 110 3.11 -8.44 16.89
N LYS A 111 2.56 -7.33 17.39
CA LYS A 111 2.21 -7.17 18.80
C LYS A 111 1.03 -8.07 19.22
N LEU A 112 0.04 -8.24 18.34
CA LEU A 112 -1.10 -9.12 18.58
C LEU A 112 -0.70 -10.60 18.51
N THR A 113 0.12 -11.00 17.54
CA THR A 113 0.62 -12.37 17.41
C THR A 113 1.45 -12.77 18.62
N LYS A 114 2.39 -11.92 19.07
CA LYS A 114 3.16 -12.16 20.31
C LYS A 114 2.27 -12.29 21.55
N LYS A 115 1.24 -11.46 21.66
CA LYS A 115 0.28 -11.53 22.78
C LYS A 115 -0.54 -12.83 22.75
N GLN A 116 -0.76 -13.40 21.58
CA GLN A 116 -1.49 -14.67 21.40
C GLN A 116 -0.60 -15.88 21.72
N GLU A 117 0.70 -15.82 21.42
CA GLU A 117 1.70 -16.81 21.86
C GLU A 117 1.92 -16.80 23.38
N GLU A 118 1.90 -15.64 24.05
CA GLU A 118 2.01 -15.56 25.51
C GLU A 118 0.73 -15.98 26.27
N ALA A 119 -0.42 -15.96 25.60
CA ALA A 119 -1.73 -16.26 26.21
C ALA A 119 -2.21 -17.70 26.01
N ALA A 120 -1.61 -18.45 25.09
CA ALA A 120 -1.81 -19.89 25.02
C ALA A 120 -0.87 -20.56 26.03
N PRO A 121 -1.35 -21.30 27.04
CA PRO A 121 -0.48 -22.29 27.64
C PRO A 121 -0.09 -23.21 26.50
N ALA A 122 1.18 -23.19 26.10
CA ALA A 122 1.70 -24.15 25.15
C ALA A 122 1.33 -25.52 25.73
N GLY A 123 0.35 -26.18 25.11
CA GLY A 123 0.14 -27.60 25.36
C GLY A 123 1.48 -28.31 25.18
N PRO A 124 1.70 -29.45 25.84
CA PRO A 124 2.98 -30.16 25.74
C PRO A 124 3.38 -30.25 24.27
N SER A 125 4.58 -29.75 23.97
CA SER A 125 5.10 -29.74 22.61
C SER A 125 5.14 -31.17 22.08
N GLU A 126 5.18 -31.36 20.75
CA GLU A 126 5.35 -32.71 20.18
C GLU A 126 6.56 -33.44 20.78
N ILE A 127 7.60 -32.70 21.17
CA ILE A 127 8.79 -33.22 21.85
C ILE A 127 8.45 -33.71 23.26
N ASP A 128 7.61 -32.99 24.01
CA ASP A 128 7.14 -33.38 25.34
C ASP A 128 6.28 -34.65 25.25
N LEU A 129 5.36 -34.70 24.29
CA LEU A 129 4.52 -35.87 24.02
C LEU A 129 5.35 -37.10 23.62
N LEU A 130 6.35 -36.94 22.76
CA LEU A 130 7.25 -38.02 22.37
C LEU A 130 8.12 -38.49 23.55
N THR A 131 8.47 -37.60 24.48
CA THR A 131 9.21 -37.93 25.70
C THR A 131 8.34 -38.74 26.65
N GLU A 132 7.09 -38.34 26.86
CA GLU A 132 6.10 -39.09 27.65
C GLU A 132 5.84 -40.48 27.06
N ILE A 133 5.66 -40.59 25.75
CA ILE A 133 5.47 -41.87 25.04
C ILE A 133 6.70 -42.77 25.22
N ARG A 134 7.91 -42.23 25.08
CA ARG A 134 9.16 -42.98 25.28
C ARG A 134 9.26 -43.54 26.70
N ASP A 135 8.94 -42.72 27.70
CA ASP A 135 9.06 -43.09 29.10
C ASP A 135 7.95 -44.08 29.53
N ALA A 136 6.77 -43.98 28.92
CA ALA A 136 5.70 -44.97 29.06
C ALA A 136 6.06 -46.34 28.46
N LEU A 137 6.80 -46.37 27.33
CA LEU A 137 7.25 -47.60 26.67
C LEU A 137 8.44 -48.29 27.37
N LYS A 138 9.13 -47.61 28.28
CA LYS A 138 10.25 -48.19 29.07
C LYS A 138 9.79 -48.95 30.32
N LYS A 139 8.51 -48.84 30.70
CA LYS A 139 7.89 -49.65 31.76
C LYS A 139 7.34 -50.94 31.18
#